data_AF-A0A7C4T7G9-F1
#
_entry.id   AF-A0A7C4T7G9-F1
#
_cell.length_a   1.000
_cell.length_b   1.000
_cell.length_c   1.000
_cell.angle_alpha   90.00
_cell.angle_beta   90.00
_cell.angle_gamma   90.00
#
_symmetry.space_group_name_H-M   'P 1'
#
loop_
_entity.id
_entity.type
_entity.pdbx_description
1 polymer ?
#
loop_
_entity_poly.entity_id
_entity_poly.type
_entity_poly.pdbx_seq_one_letter_code
_entity_poly.pdbx_strand_id
1 'polypeptide(L)'
;MAEQKGKLIVLAFVVFFILCWAGLGTCTEAQRNPEELLQKLQALEEMVKKQQKEIEELKSKLTEQGVTAKKEAERVKEEAKKETEKAIGDSEKKMRDWMPKWINRIQVSGDLRLRYEGIHRWENAKGEDQPNRDRLRLRARLFFDGTISDELSAHFMLCSDDDQYRDPTTTNQTFTDDFNNKGIYIHRAYGMYRPKVLDGLELVMGKFANTFVHTDIMWDPDVNPEGFYEKYSFKGFKNIVPFVHLGQMYVNEVKSQTDDAWLFIEQVGVQVKTAP
;
A
#
# COMPACT_ATOMS: atom_id res chain seq x y z
N MET A 1 9.51 54.34 23.12
CA MET A 1 9.76 55.05 24.40
C MET A 1 9.00 54.48 25.62
N ALA A 2 7.99 53.61 25.47
CA ALA A 2 7.31 52.97 26.61
C ALA A 2 7.93 51.61 27.03
N GLU A 3 8.50 50.86 26.08
CA GLU A 3 9.01 49.50 26.33
C GLU A 3 10.41 49.46 26.95
N GLN A 4 11.24 50.49 26.72
CA GLN A 4 12.52 50.67 27.41
C GLN A 4 12.35 51.12 28.87
N LYS A 5 11.22 51.77 29.22
CA LYS A 5 10.93 52.21 30.59
C LYS A 5 10.50 51.04 31.48
N GLY A 6 9.81 50.03 30.95
CA GLY A 6 9.41 48.84 31.70
C GLY A 6 10.58 47.93 32.10
N LYS A 7 11.58 47.74 31.22
CA LYS A 7 12.77 46.94 31.52
C LYS A 7 13.71 47.63 32.53
N LEU A 8 13.74 48.97 32.53
CA LEU A 8 14.51 49.75 33.51
C LEU A 8 13.91 49.68 34.92
N ILE A 9 12.57 49.64 35.03
CA ILE A 9 11.85 49.52 36.32
C ILE A 9 12.04 48.12 36.93
N VAL A 10 12.02 47.07 36.10
CA VAL A 10 12.27 45.69 36.57
C VAL A 10 13.74 45.49 36.98
N LEU A 11 14.70 46.09 36.27
CA LEU A 11 16.12 46.03 36.67
C LEU A 11 16.40 46.86 37.93
N ALA A 12 15.74 48.01 38.10
CA ALA A 12 15.84 48.84 39.30
C ALA A 12 15.27 48.13 40.53
N PHE A 13 14.18 47.35 40.39
CA PHE A 13 13.64 46.54 41.48
C PHE A 13 14.58 45.37 41.86
N VAL A 14 15.21 44.71 40.89
CA VAL A 14 16.16 43.62 41.15
C VAL A 14 17.46 44.15 41.77
N VAL A 15 17.92 45.33 41.38
CA VAL A 15 19.13 45.96 41.94
C VAL A 15 18.86 46.59 43.33
N PHE A 16 17.66 47.12 43.58
CA PHE A 16 17.25 47.61 44.91
C PHE A 16 17.07 46.47 45.92
N PHE A 17 16.56 45.30 45.47
CA PHE A 17 16.46 44.12 46.33
C PHE A 17 17.83 43.49 46.66
N ILE A 18 18.82 43.66 45.79
CA ILE A 18 20.20 43.16 45.99
C ILE A 18 21.07 44.16 46.78
N LEU A 19 20.83 45.48 46.65
CA LEU A 19 21.57 46.53 47.37
C LEU A 19 21.08 46.79 48.80
N CYS A 20 19.86 46.40 49.17
CA CYS A 20 19.42 46.46 50.56
C CYS A 20 20.10 45.42 51.48
N TRP A 21 20.96 44.55 50.94
CA TRP A 21 21.59 43.48 51.72
C TRP A 21 23.13 43.57 51.88
N ALA A 22 23.77 44.66 51.46
CA ALA A 22 25.22 44.81 51.61
C ALA A 22 25.67 46.26 51.93
N GLY A 23 25.95 46.53 53.22
CA GLY A 23 26.67 47.72 53.73
C GLY A 23 26.18 48.19 55.11
N LEU A 24 26.56 47.55 56.24
CA LEU A 24 27.64 47.92 57.19
C LEU A 24 27.73 49.41 57.58
N GLY A 25 27.74 49.85 58.84
CA GLY A 25 27.74 49.21 60.18
C GLY A 25 27.02 50.12 61.21
N THR A 26 26.78 49.74 62.45
CA THR A 26 27.76 49.47 63.50
C THR A 26 27.31 48.38 64.48
N CYS A 27 28.29 47.63 64.98
CA CYS A 27 28.21 46.67 66.09
C CYS A 27 27.31 47.13 67.24
N THR A 28 26.25 46.37 67.47
CA THR A 28 25.75 46.06 68.82
C THR A 28 25.46 44.57 68.85
N GLU A 29 26.01 43.91 69.86
CA GLU A 29 25.87 42.48 70.12
C GLU A 29 24.38 42.11 70.19
N ALA A 30 23.91 41.33 69.21
CA ALA A 30 22.64 40.65 69.27
C ALA A 30 22.92 39.17 68.98
N GLN A 31 22.88 38.36 70.04
CA GLN A 31 23.02 36.91 69.99
C GLN A 31 22.05 36.35 68.94
N ARG A 32 22.57 35.99 67.76
CA ARG A 32 21.92 35.01 66.89
C ARG A 32 21.92 33.70 67.66
N ASN A 33 20.77 33.29 68.17
CA ASN A 33 20.65 32.00 68.82
C ASN A 33 20.79 30.91 67.74
N PRO A 34 21.85 30.10 67.72
CA PRO A 34 22.06 29.07 66.69
C PRO A 34 20.95 28.01 66.67
N GLU A 35 20.20 27.89 67.76
CA GLU A 35 19.12 26.90 67.95
C GLU A 35 17.87 27.19 67.11
N GLU A 36 17.50 28.46 66.90
CA GLU A 36 16.26 28.84 66.20
C GLU A 36 16.40 28.71 64.66
N LEU A 37 17.62 28.92 64.15
CA LEU A 37 17.97 28.69 62.74
C LEU A 37 18.02 27.19 62.43
N LEU A 38 18.56 26.41 63.37
CA LEU A 38 18.54 24.94 63.33
C LEU A 38 17.12 24.39 63.29
N GLN A 39 16.21 24.91 64.12
CA GLN A 39 14.80 24.50 64.11
C GLN A 39 14.11 24.80 62.78
N LYS A 40 14.36 25.95 62.14
CA LYS A 40 13.78 26.28 60.82
C LYS A 40 14.35 25.40 59.72
N LEU A 41 15.65 25.10 59.75
CA LEU A 41 16.29 24.19 58.79
C LEU A 41 15.76 22.76 58.95
N GLN A 42 15.57 22.29 60.18
CA GLN A 42 14.97 20.98 60.48
C GLN A 42 13.50 20.92 60.01
N ALA A 43 12.70 21.96 60.24
CA ALA A 43 11.31 22.01 59.79
C ALA A 43 11.18 22.02 58.26
N LEU A 44 12.08 22.72 57.56
CA LEU A 44 12.18 22.69 56.10
C LEU A 44 12.64 21.32 55.60
N GLU A 45 13.61 20.69 56.25
CA GLU A 45 14.06 19.34 55.91
C GLU A 45 12.93 18.32 56.07
N GLU A 46 12.12 18.41 57.13
CA GLU A 46 10.94 17.58 57.31
C GLU A 46 9.86 17.85 56.26
N MET A 47 9.65 19.10 55.87
CA MET A 47 8.66 19.46 54.85
C MET A 47 9.09 18.98 53.46
N VAL A 48 10.37 19.09 53.11
CA VAL A 48 10.95 18.56 51.88
C VAL A 48 10.86 17.03 51.85
N LYS A 49 11.14 16.35 52.98
CA LYS A 49 10.97 14.88 53.09
C LYS A 49 9.50 14.47 52.93
N LYS A 50 8.55 15.21 53.52
CA LYS A 50 7.12 14.95 53.34
C LYS A 50 6.68 15.15 51.88
N GLN A 51 7.10 16.23 51.23
CA GLN A 51 6.80 16.48 49.82
C GLN A 51 7.42 15.43 48.89
N GLN A 52 8.66 15.00 49.15
CA GLN A 52 9.30 13.92 48.39
C GLN A 52 8.53 12.61 48.51
N LYS A 53 8.07 12.27 49.73
CA LYS A 53 7.28 11.06 49.97
C LYS A 53 5.92 11.10 49.27
N GLU A 54 5.26 12.26 49.28
CA GLU A 54 3.98 12.45 48.60
C GLU A 54 4.13 12.43 47.07
N ILE A 55 5.22 12.99 46.53
CA ILE A 55 5.57 12.89 45.10
C ILE A 55 5.83 11.43 44.71
N GLU A 56 6.49 10.64 45.56
CA GLU A 56 6.78 9.24 45.30
C GLU A 56 5.50 8.37 45.32
N GLU A 57 4.59 8.62 46.27
CA GLU A 57 3.27 7.99 46.30
C GLU A 57 2.36 8.39 45.12
N LEU A 58 2.44 9.64 44.66
CA LEU A 58 1.67 10.08 43.48
C LEU A 58 2.23 9.47 42.20
N LYS A 59 3.56 9.37 42.07
CA LYS A 59 4.22 8.69 40.95
C LYS A 59 3.85 7.22 40.89
N SER A 60 3.84 6.50 42.01
CA SER A 60 3.46 5.09 42.05
C SER A 60 2.00 4.88 41.62
N LYS A 61 1.07 5.68 42.13
CA LYS A 61 -0.36 5.65 41.72
C LYS A 61 -0.55 5.95 40.23
N LEU A 62 0.18 6.92 39.68
CA LEU A 62 0.16 7.23 38.24
C LEU A 62 0.70 6.08 37.39
N THR A 63 1.77 5.41 37.84
CA THR A 63 2.29 4.23 37.13
C THR A 63 1.34 3.04 37.20
N GLU A 64 0.69 2.82 38.34
CA GLU A 64 -0.32 1.78 38.50
C GLU A 64 -1.54 2.03 37.60
N GLN A 65 -2.06 3.26 37.60
CA GLN A 65 -3.16 3.67 36.71
C GLN A 65 -2.78 3.59 35.23
N GLY A 66 -1.54 3.95 34.87
CA GLY A 66 -1.04 3.82 33.51
C GLY A 66 -0.90 2.36 33.06
N VAL A 67 -0.55 1.45 33.97
CA VAL A 67 -0.45 0.01 33.70
C VAL A 67 -1.83 -0.64 33.60
N THR A 68 -2.78 -0.26 34.46
CA THR A 68 -4.17 -0.76 34.36
C THR A 68 -4.87 -0.23 33.11
N ALA A 69 -4.72 1.05 32.79
CA ALA A 69 -5.27 1.64 31.57
C ALA A 69 -4.70 0.98 30.30
N LYS A 70 -3.40 0.63 30.29
CA LYS A 70 -2.80 -0.14 29.18
C LYS A 70 -3.38 -1.55 29.07
N LYS A 71 -3.53 -2.27 30.19
CA LYS A 71 -4.12 -3.61 30.21
C LYS A 71 -5.59 -3.62 29.79
N GLU A 72 -6.37 -2.63 30.21
CA GLU A 72 -7.76 -2.45 29.81
C GLU A 72 -7.87 -2.09 28.33
N ALA A 73 -7.02 -1.19 27.83
CA ALA A 73 -6.98 -0.86 26.41
C ALA A 73 -6.60 -2.06 25.52
N GLU A 74 -5.70 -2.94 25.98
CA GLU A 74 -5.39 -4.19 25.27
C GLU A 74 -6.55 -5.17 25.29
N ARG A 75 -7.24 -5.35 26.43
CA ARG A 75 -8.43 -6.21 26.54
C ARG A 75 -9.58 -5.73 25.67
N VAL A 76 -9.88 -4.43 25.67
CA VAL A 76 -10.91 -3.84 24.80
C VAL A 76 -10.54 -4.01 23.33
N LYS A 77 -9.26 -3.87 22.95
CA LYS A 77 -8.81 -4.16 21.58
C LYS A 77 -8.96 -5.63 21.20
N GLU A 78 -8.66 -6.56 22.11
CA GLU A 78 -8.85 -7.99 21.87
C GLU A 78 -10.32 -8.40 21.79
N GLU A 79 -11.16 -7.85 22.66
CA GLU A 79 -12.61 -8.08 22.66
C GLU A 79 -13.25 -7.48 21.41
N ALA A 80 -12.89 -6.24 21.05
CA ALA A 80 -13.35 -5.62 19.81
C ALA A 80 -12.90 -6.40 18.56
N LYS A 81 -11.66 -6.94 18.55
CA LYS A 81 -11.21 -7.84 17.48
C LYS A 81 -12.05 -9.11 17.41
N LYS A 82 -12.29 -9.78 18.55
CA LYS A 82 -13.09 -11.01 18.61
C LYS A 82 -14.55 -10.79 18.21
N GLU A 83 -15.15 -9.67 18.61
CA GLU A 83 -16.51 -9.31 18.20
C GLU A 83 -16.58 -8.96 16.72
N THR A 84 -15.59 -8.22 16.21
CA THR A 84 -15.47 -7.91 14.77
C THR A 84 -15.27 -9.18 13.95
N GLU A 85 -14.42 -10.11 14.39
CA GLU A 85 -14.21 -11.41 13.75
C GLU A 85 -15.48 -12.27 13.75
N LYS A 86 -16.24 -12.29 14.85
CA LYS A 86 -17.53 -12.99 14.92
C LYS A 86 -18.57 -12.35 14.00
N ALA A 87 -18.69 -11.02 14.01
CA ALA A 87 -19.62 -10.30 13.14
C ALA A 87 -19.28 -10.44 11.66
N ILE A 88 -17.99 -10.42 11.31
CA ILE A 88 -17.50 -10.71 9.95
C ILE A 88 -17.81 -12.17 9.59
N GLY A 89 -17.53 -13.13 10.47
CA GLY A 89 -17.80 -14.55 10.22
C GLY A 89 -19.29 -14.88 10.06
N ASP A 90 -20.16 -14.27 10.84
CA ASP A 90 -21.62 -14.42 10.71
C ASP A 90 -22.14 -13.77 9.43
N SER A 91 -21.55 -12.64 9.02
CA SER A 91 -21.86 -11.98 7.75
C SER A 91 -21.36 -12.80 6.55
N GLU A 92 -20.17 -13.38 6.65
CA GLU A 92 -19.58 -14.25 5.62
C GLU A 92 -20.43 -15.52 5.42
N LYS A 93 -20.89 -16.16 6.50
CA LYS A 93 -21.78 -17.31 6.42
C LYS A 93 -23.11 -16.97 5.76
N LYS A 94 -23.75 -15.86 6.15
CA LYS A 94 -25.00 -15.40 5.54
C LYS A 94 -24.84 -15.09 4.05
N MET A 95 -23.72 -14.47 3.65
CA MET A 95 -23.41 -14.21 2.25
C MET A 95 -23.17 -15.50 1.46
N ARG A 96 -22.41 -16.45 2.01
CA ARG A 96 -22.12 -17.75 1.38
C ARG A 96 -23.37 -18.62 1.20
N ASP A 97 -24.33 -18.56 2.12
CA ASP A 97 -25.59 -19.31 2.05
C ASP A 97 -26.57 -18.72 1.03
N TRP A 98 -26.55 -17.39 0.84
CA TRP A 98 -27.39 -16.71 -0.16
C TRP A 98 -26.84 -16.83 -1.59
N MET A 99 -25.53 -17.01 -1.75
CA MET A 99 -24.89 -17.13 -3.06
C MET A 99 -24.91 -18.58 -3.59
N PRO A 100 -25.26 -18.80 -4.88
CA PRO A 100 -25.11 -20.11 -5.51
C PRO A 100 -23.69 -20.68 -5.35
N LYS A 101 -23.58 -22.00 -5.10
CA LYS A 101 -22.31 -22.70 -4.82
C LYS A 101 -21.22 -22.50 -5.88
N TRP A 102 -21.60 -22.21 -7.13
CA TRP A 102 -20.63 -21.96 -8.21
C TRP A 102 -19.92 -20.62 -8.05
N ILE A 103 -20.55 -19.59 -7.45
CA ILE A 103 -19.92 -18.29 -7.22
C ILE A 103 -18.85 -18.40 -6.12
N ASN A 104 -19.05 -19.28 -5.13
CA ASN A 104 -18.04 -19.55 -4.09
C ASN A 104 -16.72 -20.13 -4.64
N ARG A 105 -16.70 -20.59 -5.89
CA ARG A 105 -15.49 -21.07 -6.59
C ARG A 105 -14.84 -20.03 -7.50
N ILE A 106 -15.47 -18.86 -7.63
CA ILE A 106 -14.95 -17.75 -8.43
C ILE A 106 -14.25 -16.78 -7.49
N GLN A 107 -12.94 -16.66 -7.66
CA GLN A 107 -12.17 -15.60 -7.04
C GLN A 107 -12.34 -14.34 -7.87
N VAL A 108 -12.90 -13.30 -7.25
CA VAL A 108 -12.97 -11.96 -7.85
C VAL A 108 -11.81 -11.15 -7.33
N SER A 109 -11.02 -10.58 -8.23
CA SER A 109 -9.90 -9.70 -7.90
C SER A 109 -9.94 -8.48 -8.79
N GLY A 110 -9.28 -7.39 -8.41
CA GLY A 110 -9.34 -6.16 -9.18
C GLY A 110 -8.16 -5.25 -8.93
N ASP A 111 -7.92 -4.37 -9.90
CA ASP A 111 -6.92 -3.31 -9.84
C ASP A 111 -7.55 -1.99 -10.28
N LEU A 112 -7.34 -0.96 -9.48
CA LEU A 112 -7.77 0.40 -9.76
C LEU A 112 -6.56 1.33 -9.68
N ARG A 113 -6.24 2.00 -10.79
CA ARG A 113 -5.15 2.97 -10.86
C ARG A 113 -5.63 4.30 -11.41
N LEU A 114 -5.29 5.37 -10.69
CA LEU A 114 -5.35 6.74 -11.18
C LEU A 114 -3.93 7.20 -11.52
N ARG A 115 -3.77 7.87 -12.66
CA ARG A 115 -2.48 8.36 -13.14
C ARG A 115 -2.65 9.76 -13.74
N TYR A 116 -1.83 10.69 -13.31
CA TYR A 116 -1.62 11.95 -14.00
C TYR A 116 -0.36 11.83 -14.89
N GLU A 117 -0.44 12.34 -16.11
CA GLU A 117 0.61 12.26 -17.13
C GLU A 117 0.78 13.62 -17.80
N GLY A 118 1.91 14.28 -17.54
CA GLY A 118 2.30 15.54 -18.17
C GLY A 118 3.38 15.29 -19.22
N ILE A 119 3.05 15.51 -20.49
CA ILE A 119 3.98 15.38 -21.61
C ILE A 119 4.45 16.77 -22.01
N HIS A 120 5.74 17.01 -21.78
CA HIS A 120 6.41 18.23 -22.20
C HIS A 120 6.96 18.01 -23.60
N ARG A 121 6.46 18.78 -24.55
CA ARG A 121 6.88 18.67 -25.95
C ARG A 121 7.76 19.85 -26.29
N TRP A 122 8.88 19.57 -26.95
CA TRP A 122 9.74 20.59 -27.53
C TRP A 122 9.25 20.94 -28.94
N GLU A 123 9.97 21.84 -29.61
CA GLU A 123 9.72 22.19 -31.00
C GLU A 123 9.58 20.94 -31.89
N ASN A 124 8.59 20.96 -32.78
CA ASN A 124 8.42 19.90 -33.78
C ASN A 124 9.54 19.95 -34.84
N ALA A 125 9.56 19.00 -35.77
CA ALA A 125 10.54 18.96 -36.87
C ALA A 125 10.51 20.19 -37.81
N LYS A 126 9.53 21.09 -37.65
CA LYS A 126 9.39 22.36 -38.38
C LYS A 126 9.81 23.59 -37.54
N GLY A 127 10.28 23.40 -36.31
CA GLY A 127 10.70 24.48 -35.41
C GLY A 127 9.54 25.20 -34.71
N GLU A 128 8.35 24.58 -34.64
CA GLU A 128 7.19 25.18 -33.97
C GLU A 128 7.05 24.61 -32.56
N ASP A 129 6.92 25.51 -31.57
CA ASP A 129 6.62 25.14 -30.19
C ASP A 129 5.33 24.32 -30.10
N GLN A 130 5.43 23.15 -29.50
CA GLN A 130 4.28 22.30 -29.26
C GLN A 130 3.70 22.58 -27.87
N PRO A 131 2.37 22.72 -27.74
CA PRO A 131 1.76 22.86 -26.42
C PRO A 131 2.01 21.59 -25.60
N ASN A 132 2.33 21.81 -24.32
CA ASN A 132 2.39 20.73 -23.33
C ASN A 132 1.02 20.05 -23.22
N ARG A 133 1.03 18.74 -22.95
CA ARG A 133 -0.18 17.95 -22.83
C ARG A 133 -0.27 17.32 -21.45
N ASP A 134 -1.27 17.74 -20.70
CA ASP A 134 -1.63 17.14 -19.41
C ASP A 134 -2.82 16.20 -19.54
N ARG A 135 -2.72 15.02 -18.94
CA ARG A 135 -3.78 14.01 -18.97
C ARG A 135 -3.99 13.40 -17.59
N LEU A 136 -5.26 13.25 -17.22
CA LEU A 136 -5.66 12.37 -16.12
C LEU A 136 -6.21 11.08 -16.72
N ARG A 137 -5.75 9.94 -16.20
CA ARG A 137 -6.05 8.60 -16.71
C ARG A 137 -6.51 7.69 -15.59
N LEU A 138 -7.45 6.81 -15.90
CA LEU A 138 -7.97 5.76 -15.04
C LEU A 138 -7.70 4.41 -15.69
N ARG A 139 -7.37 3.43 -14.86
CA ARG A 139 -7.36 2.01 -15.24
C ARG A 139 -8.17 1.26 -14.19
N ALA A 140 -9.23 0.61 -14.63
CA ALA A 140 -10.05 -0.27 -13.80
C ALA A 140 -10.02 -1.67 -14.43
N ARG A 141 -9.53 -2.65 -13.68
CA ARG A 141 -9.43 -4.06 -14.07
C ARG A 141 -10.20 -4.92 -13.08
N LEU A 142 -11.00 -5.83 -13.60
CA LEU A 142 -11.68 -6.85 -12.80
C LEU A 142 -11.32 -8.23 -13.35
N PHE A 143 -10.91 -9.12 -12.46
CA PHE A 143 -10.50 -10.48 -12.73
C PHE A 143 -11.50 -11.43 -12.07
N PHE A 144 -11.88 -12.46 -12.81
CA PHE A 144 -12.78 -13.52 -12.38
C PHE A 144 -12.09 -14.84 -12.69
N ASP A 145 -11.55 -15.47 -11.66
CA ASP A 145 -10.81 -16.72 -11.77
C ASP A 145 -11.65 -17.84 -11.16
N GLY A 146 -12.08 -18.79 -11.99
CA GLY A 146 -12.93 -19.91 -11.58
C GLY A 146 -12.24 -21.25 -11.75
N THR A 147 -12.07 -21.99 -10.65
CA THR A 147 -11.62 -23.38 -10.72
C THR A 147 -12.82 -24.31 -10.93
N ILE A 148 -12.93 -24.92 -12.11
CA ILE A 148 -14.01 -25.84 -12.46
C ILE A 148 -13.72 -27.23 -11.89
N SER A 149 -12.47 -27.66 -12.00
CA SER A 149 -11.95 -28.93 -11.49
C SER A 149 -10.47 -28.77 -11.15
N ASP A 150 -9.87 -29.77 -10.52
CA ASP A 150 -8.44 -29.73 -10.17
C ASP A 150 -7.50 -29.61 -11.40
N GLU A 151 -8.00 -29.93 -12.59
CA GLU A 151 -7.27 -29.85 -13.86
C GLU A 151 -7.72 -28.70 -14.76
N LEU A 152 -8.92 -28.14 -14.56
CA LEU A 152 -9.53 -27.17 -15.47
C LEU A 152 -9.92 -25.89 -14.73
N SER A 153 -9.38 -24.77 -15.22
CA SER A 153 -9.67 -23.43 -14.73
C SER A 153 -10.15 -22.55 -15.88
N ALA A 154 -11.00 -21.58 -15.56
CA ALA A 154 -11.44 -20.54 -16.47
C ALA A 154 -11.08 -19.18 -15.89
N HIS A 155 -10.59 -18.29 -16.75
CA HIS A 155 -10.11 -16.97 -16.38
C HIS A 155 -10.79 -15.92 -17.26
N PHE A 156 -11.37 -14.92 -16.64
CA PHE A 156 -12.03 -13.82 -17.32
C PHE A 156 -11.58 -12.49 -16.75
N MET A 157 -11.34 -11.52 -17.62
CA MET A 157 -10.85 -10.21 -17.24
C MET A 157 -11.57 -9.12 -18.02
N LEU A 158 -12.12 -8.17 -17.28
CA LEU A 158 -12.67 -6.93 -17.82
C LEU A 158 -11.70 -5.79 -17.54
N CYS A 159 -11.62 -4.84 -18.47
CA CYS A 159 -10.83 -3.64 -18.28
C CYS A 159 -11.46 -2.40 -18.91
N SER A 160 -11.26 -1.24 -18.29
CA SER A 160 -11.43 0.06 -18.96
C SER A 160 -10.37 0.23 -20.04
N ASP A 161 -10.74 0.71 -21.21
CA ASP A 161 -9.78 1.07 -22.26
C ASP A 161 -10.33 2.19 -23.15
N ASP A 162 -9.43 2.93 -23.80
CA ASP A 162 -9.74 4.11 -24.59
C ASP A 162 -10.56 3.76 -25.84
N ASP A 163 -11.83 4.18 -25.84
CA ASP A 163 -12.84 3.83 -26.84
C ASP A 163 -12.44 4.18 -28.28
N GLN A 164 -11.63 5.22 -28.48
CA GLN A 164 -11.25 5.69 -29.81
C GLN A 164 -10.29 4.73 -30.52
N TYR A 165 -9.42 4.05 -29.77
CA TYR A 165 -8.31 3.29 -30.35
C TYR A 165 -8.35 1.79 -30.03
N ARG A 166 -9.06 1.37 -28.96
CA ARG A 166 -9.13 -0.04 -28.51
C ARG A 166 -7.77 -0.70 -28.56
N ASP A 167 -6.79 -0.02 -27.98
CA ASP A 167 -5.39 -0.31 -28.21
C ASP A 167 -4.98 -1.52 -27.38
N PRO A 168 -4.50 -2.62 -27.99
CA PRO A 168 -4.15 -3.82 -27.26
C PRO A 168 -2.96 -3.63 -26.30
N THR A 169 -2.22 -2.53 -26.42
CA THR A 169 -1.00 -2.23 -25.64
C THR A 169 -1.24 -1.35 -24.42
N THR A 170 -2.48 -0.91 -24.18
CA THR A 170 -2.79 -0.09 -23.02
C THR A 170 -4.18 -0.41 -22.53
N THR A 171 -4.38 -0.30 -21.22
CA THR A 171 -5.71 -0.43 -20.62
C THR A 171 -6.07 0.79 -19.79
N ASN A 172 -5.62 1.96 -20.24
CA ASN A 172 -5.83 3.22 -19.55
C ASN A 172 -6.85 4.04 -20.31
N GLN A 173 -7.91 4.41 -19.63
CA GLN A 173 -8.89 5.36 -20.09
C GLN A 173 -8.43 6.79 -19.81
N THR A 174 -8.41 7.67 -20.82
CA THR A 174 -8.16 9.10 -20.63
C THR A 174 -9.46 9.82 -20.23
N PHE A 175 -9.38 10.75 -19.27
CA PHE A 175 -10.48 11.65 -18.96
C PHE A 175 -10.58 12.73 -20.02
N THR A 176 -11.43 12.48 -21.00
CA THR A 176 -11.69 13.36 -22.14
C THR A 176 -13.15 13.19 -22.59
N ASP A 177 -13.50 13.67 -23.77
CA ASP A 177 -14.84 13.60 -24.38
C ASP A 177 -15.95 14.18 -23.49
N ASP A 178 -15.74 15.34 -22.85
CA ASP A 178 -16.78 16.11 -22.16
C ASP A 178 -17.64 15.28 -21.17
N PHE A 179 -16.98 14.48 -20.33
CA PHE A 179 -17.61 13.59 -19.34
C PHE A 179 -18.47 12.45 -19.93
N ASN A 180 -18.31 12.13 -21.21
CA ASN A 180 -18.98 10.99 -21.82
C ASN A 180 -18.57 9.66 -21.16
N ASN A 181 -19.47 8.69 -21.23
CA ASN A 181 -19.28 7.33 -20.73
C ASN A 181 -18.04 6.69 -21.35
N LYS A 182 -17.35 5.89 -20.54
CA LYS A 182 -16.12 5.20 -20.93
C LYS A 182 -16.38 3.70 -21.05
N GLY A 183 -15.87 3.09 -22.13
CA GLY A 183 -16.06 1.67 -22.39
C GLY A 183 -15.36 0.75 -21.41
N ILE A 184 -15.94 -0.44 -21.29
CA ILE A 184 -15.36 -1.59 -20.60
C ILE A 184 -15.27 -2.72 -21.63
N TYR A 185 -14.10 -3.33 -21.70
CA TYR A 185 -13.75 -4.33 -22.71
C TYR A 185 -13.36 -5.65 -22.07
N ILE A 186 -13.55 -6.73 -22.83
CA ILE A 186 -13.09 -8.07 -22.47
C ILE A 186 -11.62 -8.15 -22.84
N HIS A 187 -10.77 -8.20 -21.82
CA HIS A 187 -9.32 -8.16 -21.99
C HIS A 187 -8.71 -9.56 -21.98
N ARG A 188 -9.27 -10.48 -21.20
CA ARG A 188 -8.93 -11.92 -21.19
C ARG A 188 -10.19 -12.76 -21.03
N ALA A 189 -10.23 -13.86 -21.74
CA ALA A 189 -11.28 -14.87 -21.64
C ALA A 189 -10.69 -16.18 -22.15
N TYR A 190 -10.22 -17.04 -21.24
CA TYR A 190 -9.55 -18.28 -21.61
C TYR A 190 -9.81 -19.41 -20.62
N GLY A 191 -9.73 -20.63 -21.16
CA GLY A 191 -9.70 -21.87 -20.39
C GLY A 191 -8.27 -22.39 -20.28
N MET A 192 -7.96 -23.01 -19.16
CA MET A 192 -6.63 -23.50 -18.83
C MET A 192 -6.72 -24.92 -18.28
N TYR A 193 -6.09 -25.84 -18.98
CA TYR A 193 -6.08 -27.27 -18.66
C TYR A 193 -4.68 -27.71 -18.23
N ARG A 194 -4.58 -28.31 -17.04
CA ARG A 194 -3.36 -28.86 -16.44
C ARG A 194 -3.61 -30.30 -15.98
N PRO A 195 -3.29 -31.30 -16.82
CA PRO A 195 -3.55 -32.70 -16.48
C PRO A 195 -2.67 -33.17 -15.30
N LYS A 196 -3.24 -33.89 -14.34
CA LYS A 196 -2.48 -34.45 -13.20
C LYS A 196 -1.52 -35.56 -13.61
N VAL A 197 -1.80 -36.24 -14.73
CA VAL A 197 -0.98 -37.34 -15.25
C VAL A 197 0.41 -36.85 -15.67
N LEU A 198 0.53 -35.60 -16.10
CA LEU A 198 1.76 -35.01 -16.56
C LEU A 198 2.02 -33.67 -15.86
N ASP A 199 2.64 -33.74 -14.67
CA ASP A 199 3.03 -32.53 -13.92
C ASP A 199 3.96 -31.67 -14.77
N GLY A 200 3.55 -30.43 -15.01
CA GLY A 200 4.28 -29.45 -15.81
C GLY A 200 3.70 -29.17 -17.19
N LEU A 201 2.65 -29.89 -17.64
CA LEU A 201 1.92 -29.53 -18.86
C LEU A 201 0.80 -28.52 -18.55
N GLU A 202 0.72 -27.49 -19.38
CA GLU A 202 -0.29 -26.45 -19.34
C GLU A 202 -0.76 -26.16 -20.76
N LEU A 203 -2.06 -26.35 -21.00
CA LEU A 203 -2.71 -26.08 -22.28
C LEU A 203 -3.72 -24.95 -22.07
N VAL A 204 -3.68 -23.92 -22.91
CA VAL A 204 -4.55 -22.76 -22.76
C VAL A 204 -5.14 -22.36 -24.09
N MET A 205 -6.43 -22.02 -24.08
CA MET A 205 -7.17 -21.61 -25.28
C MET A 205 -8.08 -20.41 -24.98
N GLY A 206 -8.09 -19.43 -25.88
CA GLY A 206 -8.89 -18.21 -25.81
C GLY A 206 -8.04 -16.95 -25.90
N LYS A 207 -8.50 -15.85 -25.27
CA LYS A 207 -7.73 -14.62 -25.12
C LYS A 207 -6.98 -14.65 -23.80
N PHE A 208 -5.68 -14.96 -23.83
CA PHE A 208 -4.91 -15.32 -22.64
C PHE A 208 -3.82 -14.30 -22.29
N ALA A 209 -3.33 -14.39 -21.05
CA ALA A 209 -2.19 -13.62 -20.59
C ALA A 209 -0.92 -14.04 -21.33
N ASN A 210 -0.14 -13.10 -21.86
CA ASN A 210 1.14 -13.42 -22.50
C ASN A 210 2.13 -14.01 -21.48
N THR A 211 2.36 -15.33 -21.57
CA THR A 211 3.24 -16.10 -20.67
C THR A 211 4.58 -16.46 -21.32
N PHE A 212 4.80 -16.05 -22.58
CA PHE A 212 6.08 -16.20 -23.26
C PHE A 212 7.14 -15.38 -22.54
N VAL A 213 8.38 -15.86 -22.46
CA VAL A 213 9.49 -15.03 -22.01
C VAL A 213 9.77 -14.01 -23.12
N HIS A 214 9.57 -12.73 -22.84
CA HIS A 214 9.71 -11.65 -23.79
C HIS A 214 10.39 -10.44 -23.15
N THR A 215 10.82 -9.50 -23.99
CA THR A 215 11.20 -8.15 -23.60
C THR A 215 10.11 -7.18 -24.05
N ASP A 216 10.08 -5.99 -23.46
CA ASP A 216 9.15 -4.91 -23.84
C ASP A 216 9.28 -4.49 -25.32
N ILE A 217 10.40 -4.85 -25.99
CA ILE A 217 10.59 -4.62 -27.42
C ILE A 217 9.83 -5.64 -28.27
N MET A 218 9.74 -6.90 -27.83
CA MET A 218 9.03 -7.95 -28.56
C MET A 218 7.52 -7.89 -28.35
N TRP A 219 7.11 -7.70 -27.10
CA TRP A 219 5.71 -7.66 -26.70
C TRP A 219 5.51 -6.60 -25.63
N ASP A 220 4.46 -5.79 -25.79
CA ASP A 220 4.04 -4.94 -24.69
C ASP A 220 3.41 -5.81 -23.57
N PRO A 221 3.74 -5.56 -22.29
CA PRO A 221 3.22 -6.34 -21.16
C PRO A 221 1.69 -6.32 -21.01
N ASP A 222 1.00 -5.30 -21.53
CA ASP A 222 -0.46 -5.20 -21.48
C ASP A 222 -1.13 -6.03 -22.60
N VAL A 223 -0.39 -6.51 -23.62
CA VAL A 223 -0.97 -7.29 -24.75
C VAL A 223 -1.40 -8.70 -24.35
N ASN A 224 -2.61 -9.08 -24.80
CA ASN A 224 -3.19 -10.39 -24.56
C ASN A 224 -3.53 -11.08 -25.88
N PRO A 225 -2.69 -12.04 -26.29
CA PRO A 225 -2.89 -12.77 -27.51
C PRO A 225 -4.15 -13.63 -27.49
N GLU A 226 -4.65 -13.93 -28.67
CA GLU A 226 -5.81 -14.80 -28.89
C GLU A 226 -5.36 -16.06 -29.61
N GLY A 227 -5.84 -17.22 -29.16
CA GLY A 227 -5.54 -18.50 -29.79
C GLY A 227 -5.28 -19.58 -28.77
N PHE A 228 -4.21 -20.34 -28.97
CA PHE A 228 -3.86 -21.50 -28.18
C PHE A 228 -2.36 -21.52 -27.85
N TYR A 229 -2.00 -21.95 -26.64
CA TYR A 229 -0.61 -22.26 -26.31
C TYR A 229 -0.48 -23.50 -25.46
N GLU A 230 0.69 -24.13 -25.60
CA GLU A 230 1.11 -25.30 -24.85
C GLU A 230 2.43 -24.99 -24.16
N LYS A 231 2.50 -25.24 -22.85
CA LYS A 231 3.72 -25.14 -22.07
C LYS A 231 4.01 -26.46 -21.41
N TYR A 232 5.22 -26.95 -21.58
CA TYR A 232 5.72 -28.11 -20.84
C TYR A 232 6.96 -27.73 -20.05
N SER A 233 6.95 -27.95 -18.73
CA SER A 233 8.09 -27.68 -17.84
C SER A 233 8.51 -28.95 -17.11
N PHE A 234 9.73 -29.43 -17.35
CA PHE A 234 10.21 -30.66 -16.75
C PHE A 234 10.86 -30.39 -15.38
N LYS A 235 10.23 -30.86 -14.29
CA LYS A 235 10.68 -30.60 -12.91
C LYS A 235 11.58 -31.71 -12.33
N GLY A 236 12.14 -32.58 -13.16
CA GLY A 236 12.93 -33.74 -12.70
C GLY A 236 14.29 -33.38 -12.06
N PHE A 237 14.84 -32.20 -12.32
CA PHE A 237 16.12 -31.77 -11.75
C PHE A 237 15.92 -30.76 -10.61
N LYS A 238 16.75 -30.85 -9.57
CA LYS A 238 16.63 -30.02 -8.35
C LYS A 238 16.82 -28.53 -8.61
N ASN A 239 17.75 -28.16 -9.50
CA ASN A 239 18.18 -26.78 -9.69
C ASN A 239 17.90 -26.24 -11.10
N ILE A 240 17.38 -27.09 -11.99
CA ILE A 240 17.22 -26.79 -13.42
C ILE A 240 15.83 -27.22 -13.86
N VAL A 241 15.05 -26.31 -14.44
CA VAL A 241 13.72 -26.61 -15.00
C VAL A 241 13.74 -26.20 -16.47
N PRO A 242 14.03 -27.12 -17.39
CA PRO A 242 13.86 -26.83 -18.81
C PRO A 242 12.38 -26.74 -19.14
N PHE A 243 12.05 -25.84 -20.05
CA PHE A 243 10.69 -25.65 -20.54
C PHE A 243 10.65 -25.50 -22.06
N VAL A 244 9.53 -25.94 -22.62
CA VAL A 244 9.13 -25.74 -24.00
C VAL A 244 7.81 -24.98 -23.97
N HIS A 245 7.67 -23.98 -24.82
CA HIS A 245 6.49 -23.14 -24.92
C HIS A 245 6.15 -22.89 -26.38
N LEU A 246 4.99 -23.35 -26.80
CA LEU A 246 4.52 -23.32 -28.19
C LEU A 246 3.22 -22.52 -28.22
N GLY A 247 3.15 -21.49 -29.07
CA GLY A 247 2.00 -20.63 -29.27
C GLY A 247 1.50 -20.69 -30.69
N GLN A 248 0.19 -20.83 -30.84
CA GLN A 248 -0.55 -20.72 -32.09
C GLN A 248 -1.62 -19.66 -31.91
N MET A 249 -1.32 -18.44 -32.35
CA MET A 249 -2.16 -17.28 -32.13
C MET A 249 -2.83 -16.81 -33.41
N TYR A 250 -4.07 -16.35 -33.26
CA TYR A 250 -4.83 -15.69 -34.30
C TYR A 250 -4.65 -14.19 -34.17
N VAL A 251 -4.10 -13.53 -35.19
CA VAL A 251 -3.79 -12.10 -35.16
C VAL A 251 -4.90 -11.28 -35.80
N ASN A 252 -5.41 -11.72 -36.96
CA ASN A 252 -6.48 -11.02 -37.65
C ASN A 252 -7.20 -11.92 -38.67
N GLU A 253 -8.53 -11.81 -38.73
CA GLU A 253 -9.35 -12.36 -39.80
C GLU A 253 -9.39 -11.36 -40.95
N VAL A 254 -8.94 -11.74 -42.14
CA VAL A 254 -9.03 -10.87 -43.32
C VAL A 254 -10.18 -11.33 -44.20
N LYS A 255 -11.30 -10.62 -44.11
CA LYS A 255 -12.49 -10.98 -44.87
C LYS A 255 -12.26 -10.87 -46.37
N SER A 256 -12.27 -12.03 -47.05
CA SER A 256 -12.46 -12.18 -48.51
C SER A 256 -11.37 -11.62 -49.46
N GLN A 257 -10.15 -11.35 -48.99
CA GLN A 257 -9.06 -10.91 -49.90
C GLN A 257 -7.70 -11.62 -49.71
N THR A 258 -7.38 -12.14 -48.52
CA THR A 258 -6.15 -12.93 -48.26
C THR A 258 -6.39 -14.01 -47.22
N ASP A 259 -5.43 -14.93 -47.06
CA ASP A 259 -5.42 -15.88 -45.94
C ASP A 259 -5.30 -15.14 -44.60
N ASP A 260 -5.86 -15.75 -43.56
CA ASP A 260 -5.85 -15.22 -42.20
C ASP A 260 -4.43 -15.12 -41.62
N ALA A 261 -4.22 -14.10 -40.78
CA ALA A 261 -2.93 -13.89 -40.14
C ALA A 261 -2.78 -14.74 -38.88
N TRP A 262 -1.95 -15.78 -38.97
CA TRP A 262 -1.53 -16.61 -37.84
C TRP A 262 -0.14 -16.24 -37.36
N LEU A 263 0.06 -16.28 -36.04
CA LEU A 263 1.36 -16.09 -35.41
C LEU A 263 1.73 -17.36 -34.66
N PHE A 264 2.86 -17.93 -35.04
CA PHE A 264 3.46 -19.07 -34.37
C PHE A 264 4.68 -18.63 -33.58
N ILE A 265 4.73 -18.97 -32.30
CA ILE A 265 5.87 -18.69 -31.43
C ILE A 265 6.33 -19.99 -30.80
N GLU A 266 7.61 -20.29 -30.97
CA GLU A 266 8.24 -21.45 -30.37
C GLU A 266 9.37 -20.95 -29.47
N GLN A 267 9.34 -21.36 -28.21
CA GLN A 267 10.33 -20.98 -27.24
C GLN A 267 10.78 -22.20 -26.45
N VAL A 268 12.09 -22.32 -26.33
CA VAL A 268 12.75 -23.31 -25.49
C VAL A 268 13.71 -22.60 -24.56
N GLY A 269 13.73 -23.00 -23.30
CA GLY A 269 14.52 -22.32 -22.30
C GLY A 269 14.77 -23.17 -21.07
N VAL A 270 15.63 -22.66 -20.19
CA VAL A 270 16.01 -23.34 -18.96
C VAL A 270 15.97 -22.35 -17.83
N GLN A 271 15.15 -22.64 -16.81
CA GLN A 271 15.14 -21.88 -15.58
C GLN A 271 16.12 -22.50 -14.58
N VAL A 272 17.19 -21.77 -14.26
CA VAL A 272 18.17 -22.19 -13.27
C VAL A 272 17.84 -21.53 -11.93
N LYS A 273 17.58 -22.35 -10.90
CA LYS A 273 17.47 -21.89 -9.52
C LYS A 273 18.87 -21.81 -8.94
N THR A 274 19.47 -20.63 -8.97
CA THR A 274 20.63 -20.33 -8.15
C THR A 274 20.16 -20.21 -6.70
N ALA A 275 20.76 -20.98 -5.79
CA ALA A 275 20.59 -20.72 -4.37
C ALA A 275 21.03 -19.27 -4.07
N PRO A 276 20.33 -18.55 -3.17
CA PRO A 276 20.80 -17.24 -2.70
C PRO A 276 22.14 -17.35 -1.99
#